data_AF-A0A6M3IP54-F1
#
_entry.id   AF-A0A6M3IP54-F1
#
_cell.length_a   1.000
_cell.length_b   1.000
_cell.length_c   1.000
_cell.angle_alpha   90.00
_cell.angle_beta   90.00
_cell.angle_gamma   90.00
#
_symmetry.space_group_name_H-M   'P 1'
#
loop_
_entity.id
_entity.type
_entity.pdbx_description
1 polymer ?
#
loop_
_entity_poly.entity_id
_entity_poly.type
_entity_poly.pdbx_seq_one_letter_code
_entity_poly.pdbx_strand_id
1 'polypeptide(L)'
;MQELQSRSEARKSQREEAKKALEQTRLKLEKLENKDFNFKRLRDMSKDEKDKLTATEMELKQKAEQLEENQYKFTEQLQNSYKNEAMAVLVGNDKDLQKKVLYNYNKLNSPDGTKEEVFSKMRDAYNMLGASNNSINPVNAAATHHGPPSGFKQAGGTVDAGLAKNLGITEEELKKHNLKAK
;
A
#
# COMPACT_ATOMS: atom_id res chain seq x y z
N MET A 1 19.03 7.22 60.67
CA MET A 1 19.37 6.37 59.50
C MET A 1 18.40 6.59 58.34
N GLN A 2 17.07 6.48 58.55
CA GLN A 2 16.06 6.75 57.49
C GLN A 2 16.11 8.17 56.88
N GLU A 3 16.31 9.22 57.67
CA GLU A 3 16.41 10.60 57.14
C GLU A 3 17.65 10.86 56.25
N LEU A 4 18.73 10.13 56.46
CA LEU A 4 19.94 10.21 55.63
C LEU A 4 19.72 9.52 54.28
N GLN A 5 18.94 8.43 54.26
CA GLN A 5 18.54 7.74 53.05
C GLN A 5 17.57 8.58 52.21
N SER A 6 16.55 9.19 52.83
CA SER A 6 15.60 10.06 52.12
C SER A 6 16.26 11.32 51.54
N ARG A 7 17.20 11.95 52.26
CA ARG A 7 17.98 13.09 51.73
C ARG A 7 18.91 12.67 50.59
N SER A 8 19.48 11.46 50.64
CA SER A 8 20.31 10.90 49.57
C SER A 8 19.48 10.67 48.30
N GLU A 9 18.29 10.10 48.43
CA GLU A 9 17.36 9.85 47.34
C GLU A 9 16.82 11.15 46.73
N ALA A 10 16.44 12.13 47.55
CA ALA A 10 16.00 13.44 47.08
C ALA A 10 17.10 14.17 46.28
N ARG A 11 18.36 14.08 46.71
CA ARG A 11 19.51 14.65 45.97
C ARG A 11 19.79 13.91 44.66
N LYS A 12 19.58 12.58 44.62
CA LYS A 12 19.67 11.81 43.38
C LYS A 12 18.56 12.20 42.40
N SER A 13 17.32 12.33 42.88
CA SER A 13 16.18 12.77 42.08
C SER A 13 16.41 14.15 41.47
N GLN A 14 16.84 15.14 42.28
CA GLN A 14 17.16 16.47 41.78
C GLN A 14 18.29 16.48 40.74
N ARG A 15 19.31 15.63 40.91
CA ARG A 15 20.39 15.49 39.91
C ARG A 15 19.89 14.90 38.60
N GLU A 16 19.00 13.90 38.66
CA GLU A 16 18.42 13.29 37.45
C GLU A 16 17.46 14.25 36.74
N GLU A 17 16.65 15.01 37.47
CA GLU A 17 15.81 16.07 36.90
C GLU A 17 16.65 17.18 36.26
N ALA A 18 17.73 17.62 36.92
CA ALA A 18 18.63 18.62 36.38
C ALA A 18 19.35 18.12 35.11
N LYS A 19 19.77 16.85 35.07
CA LYS A 19 20.34 16.25 33.85
C LYS A 19 19.34 16.21 32.71
N LYS A 20 18.10 15.78 32.97
CA LYS A 20 17.04 15.76 31.95
C LYS A 20 16.73 17.16 31.43
N ALA A 21 16.66 18.16 32.31
CA ALA A 21 16.46 19.55 31.91
C ALA A 21 17.63 20.07 31.05
N LEU A 22 18.88 19.69 31.38
CA LEU A 22 20.08 20.06 30.64
C LEU A 22 20.11 19.39 29.25
N GLU A 23 19.69 18.14 29.16
CA GLU A 23 19.59 17.42 27.88
C GLU A 23 18.48 17.99 26.99
N GLN A 24 17.31 18.29 27.55
CA GLN A 24 16.21 18.95 26.83
C GLN A 24 16.60 20.35 26.34
N THR A 25 17.35 21.11 27.14
CA THR A 25 17.82 22.44 26.74
C THR A 25 18.89 22.35 25.64
N ARG A 26 19.81 21.37 25.71
CA ARG A 26 20.75 21.10 24.61
C ARG A 26 20.05 20.75 23.30
N LEU A 27 19.07 19.85 23.33
CA LEU A 27 18.29 19.49 22.15
C LEU A 27 17.51 20.68 21.56
N LYS A 28 17.01 21.57 22.42
CA LYS A 28 16.36 22.81 21.96
C LYS A 28 17.35 23.77 21.33
N LEU A 29 18.54 23.91 21.92
CA LEU A 29 19.60 24.78 21.42
C LEU A 29 20.10 24.30 20.05
N GLU A 30 20.37 23.01 19.90
CA GLU A 30 20.77 22.40 18.63
C GLU A 30 19.71 22.60 17.53
N LYS A 31 18.41 22.47 17.88
CA LYS A 31 17.32 22.77 16.94
C LYS A 31 17.27 24.25 16.54
N LEU A 32 17.61 25.17 17.44
CA LEU A 32 17.64 26.60 17.13
C LEU A 32 18.85 26.95 16.27
N GLU A 33 20.03 26.43 16.58
CA GLU A 33 21.25 26.62 15.77
C GLU A 33 21.08 26.09 14.35
N ASN A 34 20.44 24.92 14.18
CA ASN A 34 20.12 24.37 12.87
C ASN A 34 19.14 25.26 12.09
N LYS A 35 18.16 25.87 12.77
CA LYS A 35 17.24 26.82 12.13
C LYS A 35 17.97 28.08 11.70
N ASP A 36 18.78 28.66 12.57
CA ASP A 36 19.53 29.89 12.28
C ASP A 36 20.52 29.68 11.14
N PHE A 37 21.18 28.53 11.07
CA PHE A 37 22.03 28.15 9.95
C PHE A 37 21.23 28.08 8.63
N ASN A 38 20.04 27.48 8.64
CA ASN A 38 19.17 27.41 7.47
C ASN A 38 18.66 28.79 7.02
N PHE A 39 18.27 29.65 7.96
CA PHE A 39 17.84 31.02 7.64
C PHE A 39 18.99 31.88 7.12
N LYS A 40 20.19 31.73 7.70
CA LYS A 40 21.38 32.42 7.22
C LYS A 40 21.71 31.99 5.78
N ARG A 41 21.68 30.69 5.50
CA ARG A 41 21.87 30.17 4.14
C ARG A 41 20.84 30.71 3.14
N LEU A 42 19.57 30.77 3.52
CA LEU A 42 18.50 31.34 2.69
C LEU A 42 18.65 32.86 2.51
N ARG A 43 19.17 33.56 3.51
CA ARG A 43 19.45 35.00 3.45
C ARG A 43 20.63 35.30 2.54
N ASP A 44 21.71 34.51 2.66
CA ASP A 44 22.98 34.69 1.96
C ASP A 44 22.94 34.12 0.53
N MET A 45 21.94 33.30 0.18
CA MET A 45 21.68 32.87 -1.20
C MET A 45 21.38 34.06 -2.12
N SER A 46 22.01 34.04 -3.29
CA SER A 46 21.81 35.03 -4.34
C SER A 46 20.39 34.98 -4.91
N LYS A 47 19.96 36.07 -5.56
CA LYS A 47 18.64 36.15 -6.20
C LYS A 47 18.47 35.05 -7.28
N ASP A 48 19.53 34.79 -8.04
CA ASP A 48 19.54 33.75 -9.08
C ASP A 48 19.40 32.33 -8.52
N GLU A 49 19.94 32.05 -7.34
CA GLU A 49 19.77 30.76 -6.66
C GLU A 49 18.37 30.59 -6.07
N LYS A 50 17.77 31.68 -5.59
CA LYS A 50 16.36 31.67 -5.16
C LYS A 50 15.43 31.41 -6.33
N ASP A 51 15.65 32.09 -7.46
CA ASP A 51 14.85 31.92 -8.67
C ASP A 51 15.00 30.50 -9.26
N LYS A 52 16.20 29.91 -9.21
CA LYS A 52 16.42 28.49 -9.57
C LYS A 52 15.67 27.53 -8.65
N LEU A 53 15.69 27.77 -7.34
CA LEU A 53 14.96 26.95 -6.37
C LEU A 53 13.44 27.02 -6.64
N THR A 54 12.89 28.21 -6.87
CA THR A 54 11.48 28.38 -7.22
C THR A 54 11.12 27.66 -8.53
N ALA A 55 12.00 27.70 -9.54
CA ALA A 55 11.81 26.95 -10.78
C ALA A 55 11.79 25.43 -10.55
N THR A 56 12.73 24.92 -9.75
CA THR A 56 12.76 23.48 -9.40
C THR A 56 11.57 23.05 -8.56
N GLU A 57 11.08 23.90 -7.66
CA GLU A 57 9.87 23.62 -6.88
C GLU A 57 8.62 23.56 -7.76
N MET A 58 8.49 24.45 -8.75
CA MET A 58 7.40 24.38 -9.72
C MET A 58 7.49 23.11 -10.58
N GLU A 59 8.68 22.73 -11.04
CA GLU A 59 8.87 21.51 -11.82
C GLU A 59 8.54 20.26 -10.99
N LEU A 60 8.94 20.23 -9.72
CA LEU A 60 8.61 19.14 -8.80
C LEU A 60 7.11 19.05 -8.53
N LYS A 61 6.42 20.18 -8.37
CA LYS A 61 4.96 20.21 -8.24
C LYS A 61 4.26 19.65 -9.47
N GLN A 62 4.67 20.08 -10.66
CA GLN A 62 4.12 19.57 -11.92
C GLN A 62 4.36 18.07 -12.08
N LYS A 63 5.55 17.58 -11.70
CA LYS A 63 5.86 16.14 -11.71
C LYS A 63 5.01 15.37 -10.70
N ALA A 64 4.76 15.93 -9.51
CA ALA A 64 3.90 15.32 -8.51
C ALA A 64 2.45 15.21 -9.01
N GLU A 65 1.89 16.29 -9.58
CA GLU A 65 0.55 16.29 -10.18
C GLU A 65 0.44 15.26 -11.31
N GLN A 66 1.44 15.17 -12.19
CA GLN A 66 1.48 14.16 -13.25
C GLN A 66 1.56 12.73 -12.70
N LEU A 67 2.32 12.49 -11.64
CA LEU A 67 2.41 11.19 -11.00
C LEU A 67 1.09 10.79 -10.36
N GLU A 68 0.41 11.71 -9.68
CA GLU A 68 -0.92 11.47 -9.10
C GLU A 68 -1.95 11.14 -10.19
N GLU A 69 -1.96 11.90 -11.30
CA GLU A 69 -2.87 11.64 -12.42
C GLU A 69 -2.59 10.27 -13.08
N ASN A 70 -1.31 9.94 -13.27
CA ASN A 70 -0.90 8.65 -13.82
C ASN A 70 -1.26 7.50 -12.87
N GLN A 71 -1.10 7.70 -11.56
CA GLN A 71 -1.49 6.71 -10.56
C GLN A 71 -3.00 6.48 -10.58
N TYR A 72 -3.79 7.55 -10.66
CA TYR A 72 -5.25 7.45 -10.75
C TYR A 72 -5.67 6.67 -12.00
N LYS A 73 -5.13 7.04 -13.17
CA LYS A 73 -5.37 6.34 -14.44
C LYS A 73 -4.96 4.87 -14.39
N PHE A 74 -3.81 4.57 -13.80
CA PHE A 74 -3.33 3.20 -13.66
C PHE A 74 -4.25 2.36 -12.75
N THR A 75 -4.65 2.91 -11.61
CA THR A 75 -5.58 2.22 -10.69
C THR A 75 -6.93 1.99 -11.36
N GLU A 76 -7.45 2.96 -12.11
CA GLU A 76 -8.69 2.81 -12.86
C GLU A 76 -8.58 1.72 -13.94
N GLN A 77 -7.49 1.71 -14.71
CA GLN A 77 -7.22 0.67 -15.72
C GLN A 77 -7.11 -0.72 -15.09
N LEU A 78 -6.43 -0.82 -13.94
CA LEU A 78 -6.24 -2.07 -13.22
C LEU A 78 -7.58 -2.61 -12.67
N GLN A 79 -8.38 -1.76 -12.04
CA GLN A 79 -9.72 -2.14 -11.57
C GLN A 79 -10.62 -2.57 -12.72
N ASN A 80 -10.59 -1.84 -13.85
CA ASN A 80 -11.35 -2.22 -15.03
C ASN A 80 -10.88 -3.57 -15.61
N SER A 81 -9.57 -3.85 -15.58
CA SER A 81 -9.04 -5.15 -15.98
C SER A 81 -9.58 -6.28 -15.10
N TYR A 82 -9.61 -6.10 -13.77
CA TYR A 82 -10.15 -7.11 -12.85
C TYR A 82 -11.65 -7.34 -13.07
N LYS A 83 -12.41 -6.26 -13.30
CA LYS A 83 -13.84 -6.34 -13.63
C LYS A 83 -14.06 -7.12 -14.92
N ASN A 84 -13.30 -6.82 -15.97
CA ASN A 84 -13.41 -7.50 -17.27
C ASN A 84 -13.04 -8.99 -17.17
N GLU A 85 -12.00 -9.32 -16.42
CA GLU A 85 -11.59 -10.71 -16.17
C GLU A 85 -12.67 -11.48 -15.41
N ALA A 86 -13.22 -10.89 -14.34
CA ALA A 86 -14.31 -11.48 -13.57
C ALA A 86 -15.58 -11.67 -14.42
N MET A 87 -15.93 -10.70 -15.26
CA MET A 87 -17.06 -10.81 -16.19
C MET A 87 -16.87 -11.90 -17.25
N ALA A 88 -15.66 -12.00 -17.81
CA ALA A 88 -15.34 -13.05 -18.77
C ALA A 88 -15.47 -14.45 -18.14
N VAL A 89 -15.05 -14.62 -16.89
CA VAL A 89 -15.15 -15.90 -16.15
C VAL A 89 -16.59 -16.25 -15.77
N LEU A 90 -17.38 -15.27 -15.30
CA LEU A 90 -18.72 -15.54 -14.76
C LEU A 90 -19.81 -15.64 -15.85
N VAL A 91 -19.71 -14.83 -16.91
CA VAL A 91 -20.79 -14.64 -17.88
C VAL A 91 -20.35 -14.97 -19.31
N GLY A 92 -19.04 -14.94 -19.59
CA GLY A 92 -18.53 -15.15 -20.94
C GLY A 92 -18.99 -14.05 -21.90
N ASN A 93 -19.66 -14.43 -22.99
CA ASN A 93 -20.07 -13.52 -24.08
C ASN A 93 -21.53 -13.05 -24.03
N ASP A 94 -22.30 -13.42 -23.00
CA ASP A 94 -23.69 -12.99 -22.86
C ASP A 94 -23.79 -11.52 -22.41
N LYS A 95 -24.07 -10.63 -23.37
CA LYS A 95 -24.13 -9.18 -23.15
C LYS A 95 -25.27 -8.73 -22.24
N ASP A 96 -26.38 -9.46 -22.21
CA ASP A 96 -27.54 -9.09 -21.39
C ASP A 96 -27.31 -9.49 -19.94
N LEU A 97 -26.68 -10.65 -19.72
CA LEU A 97 -26.29 -11.08 -18.39
C LEU A 97 -25.15 -10.21 -17.83
N GLN A 98 -24.17 -9.81 -18.66
CA GLN A 98 -23.10 -8.88 -18.24
C GLN A 98 -23.67 -7.56 -17.70
N LYS A 99 -24.63 -6.96 -18.39
CA LYS A 99 -25.28 -5.70 -17.95
C LYS A 99 -25.99 -5.86 -16.61
N LYS A 100 -26.69 -6.98 -16.42
CA LYS A 100 -27.42 -7.28 -15.18
C LYS A 100 -26.46 -7.47 -13.99
N VAL A 101 -25.34 -8.17 -14.20
CA VAL A 101 -24.34 -8.37 -13.16
C VAL A 101 -23.66 -7.04 -12.80
N LEU A 102 -23.27 -6.25 -13.81
CA LEU A 102 -22.65 -4.94 -13.57
C LEU A 102 -23.57 -3.98 -12.81
N TYR A 103 -24.87 -4.01 -13.10
CA TYR A 103 -25.86 -3.22 -12.37
C TYR A 103 -25.94 -3.61 -10.88
N ASN A 104 -25.95 -4.90 -10.57
CA ASN A 104 -25.95 -5.37 -9.19
C ASN A 104 -24.61 -5.10 -8.49
N TYR A 105 -23.50 -5.24 -9.20
CA TYR A 105 -22.18 -4.93 -8.69
C TYR A 105 -22.06 -3.47 -8.26
N ASN A 106 -22.54 -2.54 -9.10
CA ASN A 106 -22.54 -1.10 -8.79
C ASN A 106 -23.42 -0.76 -7.58
N LYS A 107 -24.40 -1.60 -7.23
CA LYS A 107 -25.22 -1.42 -6.02
C LYS A 107 -24.53 -1.83 -4.73
N LEU A 108 -23.48 -2.65 -4.79
CA LEU A 108 -22.80 -3.17 -3.59
C LEU A 108 -21.96 -2.08 -2.88
N ASN A 109 -21.79 -0.89 -3.49
CA ASN A 109 -21.32 0.37 -2.87
C ASN A 109 -20.17 0.26 -1.85
N SER A 110 -19.25 -0.67 -2.08
CA SER A 110 -18.13 -0.95 -1.19
C SER A 110 -16.84 -0.77 -1.96
N PRO A 111 -15.84 -0.01 -1.46
CA PRO A 111 -14.59 0.20 -2.18
C PRO A 111 -13.91 -1.15 -2.47
N ASP A 112 -13.37 -1.28 -3.68
CA ASP A 112 -12.65 -2.47 -4.13
C ASP A 112 -11.15 -2.22 -3.99
N GLY A 113 -10.48 -2.95 -3.10
CA GLY A 113 -9.04 -2.83 -2.86
C GLY A 113 -8.23 -3.87 -3.63
N THR A 114 -8.70 -5.12 -3.65
CA THR A 114 -7.94 -6.26 -4.20
C THR A 114 -8.66 -6.96 -5.36
N LYS A 115 -7.91 -7.73 -6.16
CA LYS A 115 -8.47 -8.51 -7.27
C LYS A 115 -9.50 -9.52 -6.73
N GLU A 116 -9.19 -10.18 -5.63
CA GLU A 116 -10.03 -11.20 -5.00
C GLU A 116 -11.36 -10.62 -4.54
N GLU A 117 -11.36 -9.39 -4.00
CA GLU A 117 -12.57 -8.67 -3.61
C GLU A 117 -13.47 -8.34 -4.81
N VAL A 118 -12.89 -7.86 -5.92
CA VAL A 118 -13.62 -7.59 -7.17
C VAL A 118 -14.30 -8.87 -7.66
N PHE A 119 -13.57 -9.98 -7.67
CA PHE A 119 -14.09 -11.28 -8.09
C PHE A 119 -15.20 -11.80 -7.17
N SER A 120 -15.02 -11.68 -5.85
CA SER A 120 -16.05 -12.09 -4.88
C SER A 120 -17.33 -11.28 -5.07
N LYS A 121 -17.23 -9.95 -5.16
CA LYS A 121 -18.39 -9.08 -5.34
C LYS A 121 -19.07 -9.27 -6.69
N MET A 122 -18.32 -9.52 -7.75
CA MET A 122 -18.88 -9.87 -9.07
C MET A 122 -19.63 -11.21 -9.01
N ARG A 123 -19.12 -12.19 -8.27
CA ARG A 123 -19.81 -13.47 -8.02
C ARG A 123 -21.08 -13.27 -7.20
N ASP A 124 -21.05 -12.42 -6.18
CA ASP A 124 -22.23 -12.10 -5.37
C ASP A 124 -23.29 -11.39 -6.22
N ALA A 125 -22.89 -10.41 -7.04
CA ALA A 125 -23.77 -9.72 -7.98
C ALA A 125 -24.42 -10.68 -9.00
N TYR A 126 -23.67 -11.71 -9.43
CA TYR A 126 -24.18 -12.79 -10.29
C TYR A 126 -25.18 -13.68 -9.54
N ASN A 127 -24.89 -14.08 -8.31
CA ASN A 127 -25.80 -14.89 -7.47
C ASN A 127 -27.12 -14.14 -7.17
N MET A 128 -27.07 -12.82 -6.99
CA MET A 128 -28.25 -11.96 -6.77
C MET A 128 -29.23 -11.96 -7.95
N LEU A 129 -28.81 -12.38 -9.16
CA LEU A 129 -29.71 -12.50 -10.31
C LEU A 129 -30.58 -13.75 -10.27
N GLY A 130 -30.42 -14.62 -9.27
CA GLY A 130 -31.17 -15.87 -9.17
C GLY A 130 -30.81 -16.87 -10.26
N ALA A 131 -29.71 -16.65 -11.00
CA ALA A 131 -29.25 -17.53 -12.07
C ALA A 131 -28.62 -18.85 -11.55
N SER A 132 -28.55 -19.06 -10.22
CA SER A 132 -28.26 -20.37 -9.67
C SER A 132 -29.56 -21.16 -9.47
N ASN A 133 -29.88 -22.02 -10.44
CA ASN A 133 -30.66 -23.23 -10.21
C ASN A 133 -29.92 -24.26 -9.33
N ASN A 134 -28.95 -23.83 -8.52
CA ASN A 134 -28.45 -24.63 -7.42
C ASN A 134 -29.18 -24.16 -6.17
N SER A 135 -30.13 -24.97 -5.71
CA SER A 135 -30.50 -25.00 -4.31
C SER A 135 -29.21 -25.05 -3.50
N ILE A 136 -28.82 -23.93 -2.91
CA ILE A 136 -27.77 -23.89 -1.91
C ILE A 136 -28.34 -24.70 -0.75
N ASN A 137 -28.00 -26.00 -0.73
CA ASN A 137 -28.25 -26.84 0.42
C ASN A 137 -27.49 -26.19 1.58
N PRO A 138 -28.15 -25.72 2.64
CA PRO A 138 -27.52 -24.93 3.71
C PRO A 138 -26.39 -25.71 4.41
N VAL A 139 -26.36 -27.04 4.26
CA VAL A 139 -25.29 -27.91 4.76
C VAL A 139 -23.99 -27.79 3.95
N ASN A 140 -24.06 -27.49 2.64
CA ASN A 140 -22.87 -27.33 1.77
C ASN A 140 -22.29 -25.90 1.79
N ALA A 141 -23.08 -24.90 2.19
CA ALA A 141 -22.59 -23.54 2.36
C ALA A 141 -21.54 -23.44 3.48
N ALA A 142 -21.69 -24.23 4.56
CA ALA A 142 -20.70 -24.29 5.64
C ALA A 142 -19.36 -24.91 5.20
N ALA A 143 -19.36 -25.82 4.21
CA ALA A 143 -18.15 -26.49 3.72
C ALA A 143 -17.34 -25.65 2.72
N THR A 144 -17.94 -24.63 2.10
CA THR A 144 -17.29 -23.79 1.07
C THR A 144 -16.63 -22.52 1.63
N HIS A 145 -16.87 -22.19 2.91
CA HIS A 145 -16.30 -20.99 3.55
C HIS A 145 -15.03 -21.23 4.39
N HIS A 146 -14.54 -22.46 4.52
CA HIS A 146 -13.36 -22.77 5.36
C HIS A 146 -12.26 -23.62 4.68
N GLY A 147 -12.32 -23.83 3.37
CA GLY A 147 -11.25 -24.48 2.62
C GLY A 147 -10.42 -23.47 1.84
N PRO A 148 -9.07 -23.50 1.89
CA PRO A 148 -8.29 -22.79 0.89
C PRO A 148 -8.69 -23.33 -0.50
N PRO A 149 -8.74 -22.48 -1.55
CA PRO A 149 -9.15 -22.93 -2.87
C PRO A 149 -8.19 -24.02 -3.35
N SER A 150 -8.66 -25.27 -3.38
CA SER A 150 -7.95 -26.35 -4.05
C SER A 150 -8.12 -26.14 -5.55
N GLY A 151 -7.02 -25.89 -6.26
CA GLY A 151 -7.04 -25.91 -7.73
C GLY A 151 -6.21 -24.88 -8.48
N PHE A 152 -5.49 -23.95 -7.83
CA PHE A 152 -4.43 -23.24 -8.54
C PHE A 152 -3.24 -24.19 -8.73
N LYS A 153 -3.24 -24.94 -9.84
CA LYS A 153 -1.99 -25.48 -10.38
C LYS A 153 -1.11 -24.27 -10.68
N GLN A 154 -0.04 -24.09 -9.90
CA GLN A 154 1.01 -23.12 -10.21
C GLN A 154 1.47 -23.36 -11.64
N ALA A 155 1.12 -22.44 -12.55
CA ALA A 155 1.70 -22.41 -13.87
C ALA A 155 3.17 -21.99 -13.69
N GLY A 156 4.10 -22.91 -13.92
CA GLY A 156 5.53 -22.62 -13.89
C GLY A 156 5.87 -21.59 -14.97
N GLY A 157 6.14 -20.36 -14.56
CA GLY A 157 6.58 -19.29 -15.44
C GLY A 157 8.09 -19.39 -15.73
N THR A 158 8.51 -18.94 -16.89
CA THR A 158 9.94 -18.79 -17.22
C THR A 158 10.35 -17.34 -17.08
N VAL A 159 11.43 -17.06 -16.34
CA VAL A 159 11.99 -15.72 -16.14
C VAL A 159 13.32 -15.61 -16.89
N ASP A 160 13.54 -14.49 -17.55
CA ASP A 160 14.80 -14.19 -18.23
C ASP A 160 15.97 -14.17 -17.23
N ALA A 161 17.02 -14.96 -17.49
CA ALA A 161 18.15 -15.13 -16.58
C ALA A 161 18.96 -13.83 -16.37
N GLY A 162 19.00 -12.95 -17.36
CA GLY A 162 19.66 -11.65 -17.27
C GLY A 162 18.90 -10.69 -16.35
N LEU A 163 17.57 -10.67 -16.46
CA LEU A 163 16.72 -9.86 -15.59
C LEU A 163 16.74 -10.36 -14.13
N ALA A 164 16.71 -11.68 -13.92
CA ALA A 164 16.74 -12.28 -12.59
C ALA A 164 18.04 -11.93 -11.82
N LYS A 165 19.18 -11.97 -12.52
CA LYS A 165 20.48 -11.62 -11.93
C LYS A 165 20.58 -10.12 -11.58
N ASN A 166 20.04 -9.25 -12.43
CA ASN A 166 20.04 -7.80 -12.19
C ASN A 166 19.14 -7.39 -11.03
N LEU A 167 18.11 -8.18 -10.74
CA LEU A 167 17.18 -7.97 -9.62
C LEU A 167 17.64 -8.68 -8.33
N GLY A 168 18.82 -9.32 -8.34
CA GLY A 168 19.36 -10.02 -7.17
C GLY A 168 18.61 -11.30 -6.79
N ILE A 169 17.79 -11.84 -7.70
CA ILE A 169 17.02 -13.06 -7.45
C ILE A 169 17.96 -14.26 -7.52
N THR A 170 18.03 -15.01 -6.43
CA THR A 170 18.89 -16.20 -6.32
C THR A 170 18.23 -17.43 -6.93
N GLU A 171 19.03 -18.42 -7.32
CA GLU A 171 18.51 -19.69 -7.87
C GLU A 171 17.58 -20.44 -6.89
N GLU A 172 17.79 -20.25 -5.59
CA GLU A 172 16.95 -20.81 -4.54
C GLU A 172 15.55 -20.17 -4.52
N GLU A 173 15.47 -18.86 -4.77
CA GLU A 173 14.20 -18.13 -4.87
C GLU A 173 13.42 -18.52 -6.13
N LEU A 174 14.12 -18.74 -7.27
CA LEU A 174 13.48 -19.24 -8.49
C LEU A 174 12.83 -20.62 -8.26
N LYS A 175 13.52 -21.52 -7.56
CA LYS A 175 12.99 -22.85 -7.21
C LYS A 175 11.82 -22.76 -6.23
N LYS A 176 11.91 -21.91 -5.21
CA LYS A 176 10.84 -21.70 -4.22
C LYS A 176 9.53 -21.22 -4.87
N HIS A 177 9.64 -20.45 -5.94
CA HIS A 177 8.49 -19.90 -6.68
C HIS A 177 8.13 -20.69 -7.95
N ASN A 178 8.73 -21.87 -8.16
CA ASN A 178 8.44 -22.74 -9.30
C ASN A 178 8.71 -22.06 -10.66
N LEU A 179 9.67 -21.12 -10.69
CA LEU A 179 10.08 -20.37 -11.87
C LEU A 179 11.34 -21.00 -12.48
N LYS A 180 11.41 -21.06 -13.81
CA LYS A 180 12.58 -21.56 -14.54
C LYS A 180 13.33 -20.40 -15.19
N ALA A 181 14.66 -20.39 -15.08
CA ALA A 181 15.47 -19.48 -15.88
C ALA A 181 15.33 -19.88 -17.37
N LYS A 182 15.03 -18.91 -18.22
CA LYS A 182 14.99 -19.07 -19.68
C LYS A 182 16.36 -18.78 -20.29
#